data_AF-A0A5B8NQY2-F1
#
_entry.id   AF-A0A5B8NQY2-F1
#
_cell.length_a   1.000
_cell.length_b   1.000
_cell.length_c   1.000
_cell.angle_alpha   90.00
_cell.angle_beta   90.00
_cell.angle_gamma   90.00
#
_symmetry.space_group_name_H-M   'P 1'
#
loop_
_entity.id
_entity.type
_entity.pdbx_description
1 polymer ?
#
loop_
_entity_poly.entity_id
_entity_poly.type
_entity_poly.pdbx_seq_one_letter_code
_entity_poly.pdbx_strand_id
1 'polypeptide(L)'
;MGMGSDPFNAWFLAWIALIPLWIWLINQQKFQIRQLLPPLTFAVGYYGVTIFWITGIHPMTWMGVPWLSSLLIAIFCWLFIIAWGSFFVLLWSLGMIFLTRSLSHPLSRVLLGVALWCTVETLVSHTPLHWPTFALTQSPYNLPILQWLSVSGTTTVTAAIVAVNGLLAEAILINHRQNRSRFLGGLTQVSLGLLVGLHLIGWLLYLQPLETPQENALRVGIIQGNVPNTIKLYPEGWRKALEGYTTGYIGLAEAGAEAILTPETALPFQWEEQVRGNSDFYQAILQKNVPVWLGAFGKKEGRSTNSLYSLNGEAETLARFDKVKLVPLGEYIPFEDILGNVVDRLSPLDSQFAHGSPDQTFITPWGKAAVGICYESAYGEHFRRQVARGGEFILVPSNDDHYSAAMPAQHHALDVMRAIENDRAMVRATNTGYSAIVDPRGNTLWLSDLDEYETHLSTIYRRDTQTLYVRWGNWLNWVLLGLGGVVLVRSKLKSRQN
;
A
#
# COMPACT_ATOMS: atom_id res chain seq x y z
N MET A 1 5.90 -17.16 3.39
CA MET A 1 5.51 -15.75 3.57
C MET A 1 5.59 -14.99 2.26
N GLY A 2 6.73 -14.97 1.56
CA GLY A 2 6.92 -14.17 0.34
C GLY A 2 5.90 -14.39 -0.79
N MET A 3 5.42 -15.63 -0.96
CA MET A 3 4.41 -16.02 -1.94
C MET A 3 2.95 -15.72 -1.50
N GLY A 4 2.77 -15.11 -0.33
CA GLY A 4 1.43 -14.85 0.19
C GLY A 4 0.67 -13.80 -0.63
N SER A 5 1.38 -12.74 -1.03
CA SER A 5 0.83 -11.64 -1.81
C SER A 5 0.60 -12.03 -3.28
N ASP A 6 -0.22 -11.23 -3.95
CA ASP A 6 -0.38 -11.22 -5.40
C ASP A 6 1.00 -11.10 -6.10
N PRO A 7 1.23 -11.75 -7.26
CA PRO A 7 0.30 -12.58 -8.05
C PRO A 7 0.15 -14.04 -7.60
N PHE A 8 0.96 -14.51 -6.63
CA PHE A 8 0.94 -15.92 -6.22
C PHE A 8 -0.26 -16.29 -5.36
N ASN A 9 -0.69 -15.37 -4.49
CA ASN A 9 -1.89 -15.51 -3.64
C ASN A 9 -1.92 -16.75 -2.76
N ALA A 10 -0.76 -17.27 -2.35
CA ALA A 10 -0.67 -18.36 -1.38
C ALA A 10 -0.87 -17.83 0.06
N TRP A 11 -1.91 -17.01 0.27
CA TRP A 11 -2.18 -16.27 1.50
C TRP A 11 -2.30 -17.18 2.73
N PHE A 12 -2.75 -18.42 2.53
CA PHE A 12 -2.87 -19.43 3.59
C PHE A 12 -1.50 -19.79 4.21
N LEU A 13 -0.40 -19.68 3.44
CA LEU A 13 0.95 -19.93 3.96
C LEU A 13 1.38 -18.89 4.99
N ALA A 14 0.83 -17.67 4.95
CA ALA A 14 1.17 -16.63 5.93
C ALA A 14 0.81 -17.04 7.37
N TRP A 15 -0.26 -17.82 7.53
CA TRP A 15 -0.77 -18.30 8.83
C TRP A 15 0.11 -19.36 9.50
N ILE A 16 1.10 -19.91 8.79
CA ILE A 16 2.04 -20.92 9.31
C ILE A 16 3.52 -20.59 9.07
N ALA A 17 3.83 -19.59 8.24
CA ALA A 17 5.20 -19.32 7.79
C ALA A 17 6.13 -18.77 8.89
N LEU A 18 5.61 -18.19 9.97
CA LEU A 18 6.42 -17.65 11.08
C LEU A 18 6.70 -18.71 12.15
N ILE A 19 6.00 -19.85 12.15
CA ILE A 19 6.14 -20.93 13.15
C ILE A 19 7.61 -21.39 13.31
N PRO A 20 8.37 -21.72 12.25
CA PRO A 20 9.74 -22.22 12.42
C PRO A 20 10.67 -21.18 13.04
N LEU A 21 10.56 -19.92 12.61
CA LEU A 21 11.35 -18.82 13.15
C LEU A 21 11.00 -18.58 14.62
N TRP A 22 9.72 -18.59 14.97
CA TRP A 22 9.27 -18.44 16.36
C TRP A 22 9.82 -19.52 17.29
N ILE A 23 9.67 -20.79 16.91
CA ILE A 23 10.21 -21.94 17.67
C ILE A 23 11.70 -21.78 17.89
N TRP A 24 12.41 -21.40 16.83
CA TRP A 24 13.85 -21.21 16.86
C TRP A 24 14.25 -20.07 17.83
N LEU A 25 13.54 -18.94 17.83
CA LEU A 25 13.80 -17.80 18.73
C LEU A 25 13.61 -18.15 20.21
N ILE A 26 12.55 -18.88 20.55
CA ILE A 26 12.22 -19.21 21.94
C ILE A 26 13.20 -20.23 22.57
N ASN A 27 13.89 -21.02 21.75
CA ASN A 27 14.85 -22.01 22.25
C ASN A 27 16.27 -21.43 22.48
N GLN A 28 16.48 -20.13 22.28
CA GLN A 28 17.80 -19.51 22.46
C GLN A 28 18.11 -19.16 23.94
N GLN A 29 19.00 -19.94 24.56
CA GLN A 29 19.38 -19.74 25.98
C GLN A 29 20.40 -18.62 26.21
N LYS A 30 21.38 -18.43 25.33
CA LYS A 30 22.41 -17.36 25.37
C LYS A 30 22.50 -16.69 24.02
N PHE A 31 22.84 -15.40 23.95
CA PHE A 31 23.00 -14.72 22.65
C PHE A 31 24.30 -15.16 21.95
N GLN A 32 24.23 -15.48 20.65
CA GLN A 32 25.39 -15.80 19.80
C GLN A 32 25.18 -15.24 18.39
N ILE A 33 26.21 -14.78 17.68
CA ILE A 33 26.04 -14.20 16.32
C ILE A 33 25.39 -15.18 15.33
N ARG A 34 25.63 -16.49 15.47
CA ARG A 34 24.99 -17.54 14.64
C ARG A 34 23.46 -17.53 14.74
N GLN A 35 22.90 -16.89 15.76
CA GLN A 35 21.46 -16.68 15.96
C GLN A 35 20.83 -15.69 15.00
N LEU A 36 21.63 -14.93 14.24
CA LEU A 36 21.09 -14.00 13.29
C LEU A 36 20.72 -14.68 11.96
N LEU A 37 21.21 -15.90 11.70
CA LEU A 37 21.01 -16.57 10.42
C LEU A 37 19.53 -16.93 10.13
N PRO A 38 18.75 -17.55 11.02
CA PRO A 38 17.35 -17.87 10.70
C PRO A 38 16.42 -16.65 10.52
N PRO A 39 16.54 -15.57 11.32
CA PRO A 39 15.87 -14.30 11.01
C PRO A 39 16.24 -13.76 9.63
N LEU A 40 17.53 -13.79 9.27
CA LEU A 40 18.02 -13.32 7.97
C LEU A 40 17.46 -14.18 6.82
N THR A 41 17.48 -15.51 6.93
CA THR A 41 16.93 -16.38 5.88
C THR A 41 15.43 -16.20 5.71
N PHE A 42 14.69 -16.01 6.81
CA PHE A 42 13.27 -15.65 6.76
C PHE A 42 13.07 -14.30 6.04
N ALA A 43 13.86 -13.28 6.39
CA ALA A 43 13.74 -11.95 5.79
C ALA A 43 14.08 -11.96 4.30
N VAL A 44 15.17 -12.61 3.90
CA VAL A 44 15.57 -12.79 2.50
C VAL A 44 14.47 -13.53 1.72
N GLY A 45 13.91 -14.59 2.29
CA GLY A 45 12.81 -15.33 1.64
C GLY A 45 11.49 -14.55 1.58
N TYR A 46 11.19 -13.72 2.59
CA TYR A 46 10.00 -12.88 2.59
C TYR A 46 10.14 -11.70 1.65
N TYR A 47 11.05 -10.77 1.96
CA TYR A 47 11.26 -9.56 1.16
C TYR A 47 11.75 -9.94 -0.24
N GLY A 48 12.78 -10.79 -0.35
CA GLY A 48 13.38 -11.11 -1.66
C GLY A 48 12.38 -11.64 -2.67
N VAL A 49 11.40 -12.45 -2.24
CA VAL A 49 10.32 -12.93 -3.13
C VAL A 49 9.25 -11.86 -3.33
N THR A 50 8.74 -11.23 -2.26
CA THR A 50 7.61 -10.29 -2.37
C THR A 50 7.95 -9.06 -3.21
N ILE A 51 9.16 -8.51 -3.06
CA ILE A 51 9.61 -7.32 -3.79
C ILE A 51 10.50 -7.63 -4.99
N PHE A 52 10.54 -8.89 -5.45
CA PHE A 52 11.36 -9.27 -6.61
C PHE A 52 11.03 -8.44 -7.86
N TRP A 53 9.79 -7.99 -7.99
CA TRP A 53 9.32 -7.15 -9.09
C TRP A 53 10.11 -5.84 -9.25
N ILE A 54 10.82 -5.36 -8.23
CA ILE A 54 11.68 -4.16 -8.32
C ILE A 54 12.80 -4.35 -9.34
N THR A 55 13.21 -5.60 -9.61
CA THR A 55 14.19 -5.89 -10.66
C THR A 55 13.67 -5.57 -12.07
N GLY A 56 12.35 -5.42 -12.22
CA GLY A 56 11.68 -5.00 -13.46
C GLY A 56 12.02 -3.58 -13.91
N ILE A 57 12.60 -2.72 -13.05
CA ILE A 57 13.11 -1.41 -13.51
C ILE A 57 14.18 -1.57 -14.61
N HIS A 58 14.85 -2.71 -14.65
CA HIS A 58 15.77 -3.07 -15.73
C HIS A 58 14.99 -3.61 -16.94
N PRO A 59 15.27 -3.14 -18.18
CA PRO A 59 16.34 -2.22 -18.55
C PRO A 59 15.92 -0.73 -18.56
N MET A 60 16.72 0.12 -17.92
CA MET A 60 16.61 1.59 -17.94
C MET A 60 17.29 2.26 -19.15
N THR A 61 17.49 1.54 -20.25
CA THR A 61 18.24 2.04 -21.43
C THR A 61 17.55 3.22 -22.11
N TRP A 62 16.23 3.33 -21.97
CA TRP A 62 15.44 4.46 -22.46
C TRP A 62 15.74 5.78 -21.72
N MET A 63 16.28 5.70 -20.50
CA MET A 63 16.80 6.85 -19.74
C MET A 63 18.29 7.12 -20.01
N GLY A 64 18.89 6.46 -21.01
CA GLY A 64 20.32 6.58 -21.32
C GLY A 64 21.26 5.79 -20.40
N VAL A 65 20.73 4.97 -19.49
CA VAL A 65 21.56 4.13 -18.59
C VAL A 65 22.05 2.89 -19.36
N PRO A 66 23.37 2.63 -19.45
CA PRO A 66 23.89 1.43 -20.10
C PRO A 66 23.33 0.14 -19.48
N TRP A 67 23.12 -0.88 -20.31
CA TRP A 67 22.45 -2.12 -19.90
C TRP A 67 23.04 -2.77 -18.63
N LEU A 68 24.37 -2.88 -18.55
CA LEU A 68 25.06 -3.46 -17.40
C LEU A 68 24.89 -2.62 -16.14
N SER A 69 25.04 -1.29 -16.25
CA SER A 69 24.81 -0.38 -15.13
C SER A 69 23.37 -0.45 -14.63
N SER A 70 22.42 -0.52 -15.56
CA SER A 70 20.99 -0.68 -15.28
C SER A 70 20.71 -1.98 -14.50
N LEU A 71 21.30 -3.11 -14.93
CA LEU A 71 21.19 -4.37 -14.21
C LEU A 71 21.76 -4.28 -12.79
N LEU A 72 22.94 -3.67 -12.64
CA LEU A 72 23.59 -3.50 -11.33
C LEU A 72 22.77 -2.61 -10.40
N ILE A 73 22.15 -1.54 -10.90
CA ILE A 73 21.24 -0.68 -10.12
C ILE A 73 20.01 -1.48 -9.67
N ALA A 74 19.37 -2.22 -10.57
CA ALA A 74 18.20 -3.03 -10.24
C ALA A 74 18.49 -4.09 -9.16
N ILE A 75 19.62 -4.80 -9.29
CA ILE A 75 20.09 -5.76 -8.29
C ILE A 75 20.41 -5.05 -6.97
N PHE A 76 21.08 -3.89 -7.02
CA PHE A 76 21.40 -3.11 -5.83
C PHE A 76 20.13 -2.67 -5.08
N CYS A 77 19.14 -2.10 -5.78
CA CYS A 77 17.86 -1.71 -5.18
C CYS A 77 17.17 -2.90 -4.52
N TRP A 78 17.11 -4.05 -5.19
CA TRP A 78 16.51 -5.27 -4.64
C TRP A 78 17.24 -5.75 -3.37
N LEU A 79 18.57 -5.88 -3.42
CA LEU A 79 19.38 -6.30 -2.27
C LEU A 79 19.31 -5.29 -1.12
N PHE A 80 19.26 -3.99 -1.42
CA PHE A 80 19.14 -2.94 -0.42
C PHE A 80 17.80 -3.04 0.32
N ILE A 81 16.68 -3.21 -0.39
CA ILE A 81 15.37 -3.35 0.28
C ILE A 81 15.30 -4.68 1.05
N ILE A 82 15.93 -5.76 0.58
CA ILE A 82 16.10 -7.00 1.37
C ILE A 82 16.87 -6.72 2.66
N ALA A 83 17.99 -6.00 2.59
CA ALA A 83 18.79 -5.66 3.76
C ALA A 83 18.01 -4.78 4.74
N TRP A 84 17.26 -3.81 4.21
CA TRP A 84 16.35 -2.95 4.96
C TRP A 84 15.26 -3.76 5.68
N GLY A 85 14.54 -4.64 4.97
CA GLY A 85 13.55 -5.53 5.57
C GLY A 85 14.17 -6.49 6.61
N SER A 86 15.37 -6.97 6.33
CA SER A 86 16.14 -7.85 7.24
C SER A 86 16.47 -7.16 8.55
N PHE A 87 16.81 -5.86 8.54
CA PHE A 87 17.04 -5.09 9.75
C PHE A 87 15.81 -5.12 10.69
N PHE A 88 14.60 -4.98 10.16
CA PHE A 88 13.37 -4.99 10.96
C PHE A 88 13.00 -6.38 11.48
N VAL A 89 13.17 -7.43 10.66
CA VAL A 89 12.99 -8.82 11.12
C VAL A 89 14.00 -9.16 12.22
N LEU A 90 15.24 -8.69 12.11
CA LEU A 90 16.25 -8.82 13.14
C LEU A 90 15.88 -8.05 14.40
N LEU A 91 15.40 -6.82 14.29
CA LEU A 91 14.96 -6.02 15.43
C LEU A 91 13.86 -6.75 16.22
N TRP A 92 12.85 -7.28 15.53
CA TRP A 92 11.82 -8.11 16.14
C TRP A 92 12.39 -9.37 16.81
N SER A 93 13.27 -10.08 16.09
CA SER A 93 13.89 -11.32 16.56
C SER A 93 14.75 -11.11 17.81
N LEU A 94 15.54 -10.02 17.86
CA LEU A 94 16.31 -9.63 19.03
C LEU A 94 15.39 -9.26 20.19
N GLY A 95 14.32 -8.50 19.92
CA GLY A 95 13.29 -8.19 20.91
C GLY A 95 12.68 -9.45 21.52
N MET A 96 12.34 -10.44 20.70
CA MET A 96 11.88 -11.75 21.16
C MET A 96 12.95 -12.42 22.04
N ILE A 97 14.17 -12.59 21.54
CA ILE A 97 15.26 -13.26 22.28
C ILE A 97 15.51 -12.61 23.64
N PHE A 98 15.54 -11.28 23.74
CA PHE A 98 15.90 -10.60 24.99
C PHE A 98 14.72 -10.46 25.95
N LEU A 99 13.53 -10.15 25.44
CA LEU A 99 12.39 -9.78 26.29
C LEU A 99 11.55 -10.99 26.72
N THR A 100 11.48 -12.05 25.89
CA THR A 100 10.71 -13.25 26.26
C THR A 100 11.45 -14.21 27.17
N ARG A 101 12.77 -14.05 27.37
CA ARG A 101 13.58 -14.90 28.26
C ARG A 101 13.06 -14.97 29.69
N SER A 102 12.58 -13.83 30.20
CA SER A 102 12.01 -13.76 31.55
C SER A 102 10.59 -14.31 31.63
N LEU A 103 9.91 -14.53 30.49
CA LEU A 103 8.51 -14.90 30.44
C LEU A 103 8.34 -16.41 30.46
N SER A 104 7.80 -16.93 31.56
CA SER A 104 7.49 -18.36 31.70
C SER A 104 6.22 -18.75 30.93
N HIS A 105 5.21 -17.87 30.87
CA HIS A 105 3.91 -18.18 30.28
C HIS A 105 3.88 -18.02 28.74
N PRO A 106 3.41 -19.02 27.97
CA PRO A 106 3.33 -18.96 26.51
C PRO A 106 2.53 -17.76 25.97
N LEU A 107 1.35 -17.50 26.52
CA LEU A 107 0.51 -16.36 26.07
C LEU A 107 1.19 -15.00 26.25
N SER A 108 2.06 -14.88 27.25
CA SER A 108 2.84 -13.67 27.47
C SER A 108 3.89 -13.47 26.39
N ARG A 109 4.50 -14.55 25.88
CA ARG A 109 5.41 -14.52 24.74
C ARG A 109 4.68 -14.21 23.44
N VAL A 110 3.50 -14.81 23.23
CA VAL A 110 2.64 -14.52 22.07
C VAL A 110 2.26 -13.04 22.02
N LEU A 111 1.71 -12.52 23.13
CA LEU A 111 1.32 -11.10 23.22
C LEU A 111 2.50 -10.18 22.92
N LEU A 112 3.66 -10.45 23.51
CA LEU A 112 4.84 -9.62 23.29
C LEU A 112 5.35 -9.70 21.85
N GLY A 113 5.39 -10.90 21.25
CA GLY A 113 5.81 -11.06 19.86
C GLY A 113 4.87 -10.38 18.87
N VAL A 114 3.56 -10.41 19.14
CA VAL A 114 2.55 -9.67 18.38
C VAL A 114 2.78 -8.16 18.50
N ALA A 115 2.93 -7.65 19.74
CA ALA A 115 3.17 -6.23 20.00
C ALA A 115 4.44 -5.72 19.31
N LEU A 116 5.55 -6.47 19.42
CA LEU A 116 6.82 -6.11 18.81
C LEU A 116 6.73 -6.11 17.28
N TRP A 117 6.06 -7.09 16.66
CA TRP A 117 5.95 -7.15 15.20
C TRP A 117 5.11 -5.99 14.67
N CYS A 118 3.95 -5.73 15.28
CA CYS A 118 3.09 -4.60 14.91
C CYS A 118 3.82 -3.26 15.06
N THR A 119 4.64 -3.12 16.11
CA THR A 119 5.48 -1.93 16.32
C THR A 119 6.50 -1.79 15.20
N VAL A 120 7.19 -2.88 14.84
CA VAL A 120 8.15 -2.91 13.74
C VAL A 120 7.50 -2.50 12.42
N GLU A 121 6.35 -3.08 12.04
CA GLU A 121 5.63 -2.67 10.82
C GLU A 121 5.17 -1.21 10.88
N THR A 122 4.74 -0.74 12.05
CA THR A 122 4.38 0.68 12.25
C THR A 122 5.59 1.59 12.06
N LEU A 123 6.78 1.21 12.55
CA LEU A 123 8.00 2.00 12.32
C LEU A 123 8.37 2.06 10.84
N VAL A 124 8.29 0.91 10.14
CA VAL A 124 8.52 0.83 8.69
C VAL A 124 7.53 1.70 7.92
N SER A 125 6.26 1.77 8.34
CA SER A 125 5.23 2.56 7.62
C SER A 125 5.48 4.08 7.64
N HIS A 126 6.39 4.56 8.48
CA HIS A 126 6.81 5.96 8.49
C HIS A 126 7.99 6.24 7.56
N THR A 127 8.63 5.20 7.02
CA THR A 127 9.81 5.35 6.15
C THR A 127 9.41 5.35 4.67
N PRO A 128 10.26 5.87 3.77
CA PRO A 128 9.96 5.93 2.33
C PRO A 128 9.96 4.57 1.61
N LEU A 129 10.27 3.47 2.30
CA LEU A 129 10.43 2.12 1.72
C LEU A 129 9.37 1.14 2.26
N HIS A 130 8.22 1.67 2.67
CA HIS A 130 7.11 0.86 3.14
C HIS A 130 6.42 0.16 1.97
N TRP A 131 6.34 -1.17 2.00
CA TRP A 131 5.54 -1.92 1.03
C TRP A 131 4.96 -3.23 1.60
N PRO A 132 5.71 -4.34 1.82
CA PRO A 132 5.02 -5.55 2.24
C PRO A 132 4.77 -5.58 3.75
N THR A 133 3.51 -5.40 4.13
CA THR A 133 3.01 -5.78 5.47
C THR A 133 2.52 -7.22 5.46
N PHE A 134 2.42 -7.88 6.61
CA PHE A 134 1.77 -9.20 6.66
C PHE A 134 0.30 -9.14 6.23
N ALA A 135 -0.39 -8.02 6.46
CA ALA A 135 -1.75 -7.82 5.95
C ALA A 135 -1.83 -7.89 4.41
N LEU A 136 -0.82 -7.39 3.68
CA LEU A 136 -0.77 -7.46 2.21
C LEU A 136 -0.81 -8.91 1.70
N THR A 137 -0.29 -9.87 2.46
CA THR A 137 -0.32 -11.29 2.07
C THR A 137 -1.74 -11.85 1.97
N GLN A 138 -2.75 -11.14 2.46
CA GLN A 138 -4.16 -11.57 2.41
C GLN A 138 -4.94 -10.87 1.27
N SER A 139 -4.41 -9.76 0.76
CA SER A 139 -5.06 -8.93 -0.26
C SER A 139 -4.68 -9.39 -1.68
N PRO A 140 -5.58 -9.30 -2.68
CA PRO A 140 -6.98 -8.83 -2.60
C PRO A 140 -8.02 -9.90 -2.26
N TYR A 141 -7.65 -11.18 -2.22
CA TYR A 141 -8.63 -12.27 -2.32
C TYR A 141 -9.22 -12.77 -0.99
N ASN A 142 -8.52 -12.63 0.14
CA ASN A 142 -9.05 -13.07 1.45
C ASN A 142 -9.91 -11.97 2.10
N LEU A 143 -10.97 -11.54 1.41
CA LEU A 143 -11.88 -10.49 1.88
C LEU A 143 -12.45 -10.71 3.29
N PRO A 144 -12.75 -11.94 3.77
CA PRO A 144 -13.20 -12.16 5.15
C PRO A 144 -12.22 -11.61 6.19
N ILE A 145 -10.93 -11.95 6.12
CA ILE A 145 -9.98 -11.41 7.12
C ILE A 145 -9.72 -9.92 6.90
N LEU A 146 -9.77 -9.45 5.64
CA LEU A 146 -9.50 -8.04 5.33
C LEU A 146 -10.55 -7.08 5.89
N GLN A 147 -11.78 -7.52 6.21
CA GLN A 147 -12.76 -6.65 6.88
C GLN A 147 -12.26 -6.07 8.21
N TRP A 148 -11.30 -6.76 8.87
CA TRP A 148 -10.68 -6.30 10.10
C TRP A 148 -9.73 -5.10 9.93
N LEU A 149 -9.41 -4.73 8.69
CA LEU A 149 -8.69 -3.49 8.39
C LEU A 149 -9.46 -2.24 8.85
N SER A 150 -10.80 -2.30 8.85
CA SER A 150 -11.66 -1.22 9.37
C SER A 150 -11.48 -0.95 10.87
N VAL A 151 -10.85 -1.86 11.62
CA VAL A 151 -10.71 -1.74 13.08
C VAL A 151 -9.50 -0.91 13.47
N SER A 152 -8.32 -1.26 12.97
CA SER A 152 -7.04 -0.62 13.30
C SER A 152 -6.05 -0.75 12.13
N GLY A 153 -6.55 -0.71 10.90
CA GLY A 153 -5.76 -0.82 9.68
C GLY A 153 -5.08 -2.17 9.54
N THR A 154 -3.95 -2.18 8.85
CA THR A 154 -3.09 -3.37 8.67
C THR A 154 -2.69 -4.04 9.99
N THR A 155 -2.57 -3.26 11.07
CA THR A 155 -2.22 -3.73 12.41
C THR A 155 -3.10 -4.90 12.87
N THR A 156 -4.41 -4.85 12.62
CA THR A 156 -5.34 -5.90 13.09
C THR A 156 -5.05 -7.25 12.43
N VAL A 157 -4.88 -7.25 11.11
CA VAL A 157 -4.64 -8.46 10.32
C VAL A 157 -3.23 -8.99 10.60
N THR A 158 -2.23 -8.10 10.65
CA THR A 158 -0.86 -8.46 11.06
C THR A 158 -0.85 -9.09 12.45
N ALA A 159 -1.54 -8.50 13.44
CA ALA A 159 -1.60 -9.03 14.79
C ALA A 159 -2.23 -10.43 14.82
N ALA A 160 -3.29 -10.66 14.05
CA ALA A 160 -3.94 -11.96 13.94
C ALA A 160 -2.98 -13.02 13.36
N ILE A 161 -2.28 -12.70 12.25
CA ILE A 161 -1.32 -13.62 11.60
C ILE A 161 -0.22 -14.01 12.59
N VAL A 162 0.39 -13.02 13.26
CA VAL A 162 1.47 -13.26 14.23
C VAL A 162 0.97 -14.04 15.45
N ALA A 163 -0.24 -13.75 15.93
CA ALA A 163 -0.83 -14.45 17.08
C ALA A 163 -1.11 -15.92 16.78
N VAL A 164 -1.70 -16.22 15.62
CA VAL A 164 -1.98 -17.61 15.19
C VAL A 164 -0.68 -18.40 15.05
N ASN A 165 0.32 -17.84 14.37
CA ASN A 165 1.65 -18.46 14.25
C ASN A 165 2.30 -18.68 15.63
N GLY A 166 2.28 -17.68 16.50
CA GLY A 166 2.87 -17.75 17.84
C GLY A 166 2.18 -18.80 18.73
N LEU A 167 0.84 -18.86 18.71
CA LEU A 167 0.08 -19.85 19.47
C LEU A 167 0.38 -21.28 19.00
N LEU A 168 0.47 -21.51 17.68
CA LEU A 168 0.85 -22.83 17.13
C LEU A 168 2.29 -23.20 17.49
N ALA A 169 3.23 -22.26 17.35
CA ALA A 169 4.63 -22.46 17.72
C ALA A 169 4.78 -22.83 19.21
N GLU A 170 4.10 -22.10 20.09
CA GLU A 170 4.10 -22.37 21.53
C GLU A 170 3.42 -23.71 21.87
N ALA A 171 2.35 -24.09 21.18
CA ALA A 171 1.73 -25.40 21.33
C ALA A 171 2.71 -26.54 21.00
N ILE A 172 3.45 -26.41 19.89
CA ILE A 172 4.48 -27.37 19.47
C ILE A 172 5.59 -27.46 20.53
N LEU A 173 6.08 -26.33 21.03
CA LEU A 173 7.13 -26.28 22.05
C LEU A 173 6.70 -26.96 23.36
N ILE A 174 5.47 -26.75 23.81
CA ILE A 174 4.94 -27.36 25.04
C ILE A 174 4.81 -28.88 24.87
N ASN A 175 4.23 -29.32 23.76
CA ASN A 175 4.07 -30.74 23.47
C ASN A 175 5.42 -31.47 23.42
N HIS A 176 6.41 -30.85 22.78
CA HIS A 176 7.76 -31.38 22.71
C HIS A 176 8.42 -31.46 24.11
N ARG A 177 8.35 -30.39 24.92
CA ARG A 177 8.92 -30.36 26.28
C ARG A 177 8.24 -31.32 27.25
N GLN A 178 6.94 -31.60 27.06
CA GLN A 178 6.18 -32.53 27.91
C GLN A 178 6.18 -33.97 27.39
N ASN A 179 6.87 -34.26 26.28
CA ASN A 179 6.86 -35.55 25.58
C ASN A 179 5.43 -36.07 25.30
N ARG A 180 4.53 -35.15 24.92
CA ARG A 180 3.12 -35.44 24.62
C ARG A 180 2.88 -35.42 23.11
N SER A 181 2.22 -36.45 22.59
CA SER A 181 1.79 -36.55 21.18
C SER A 181 0.41 -35.90 20.91
N ARG A 182 -0.06 -34.98 21.76
CA ARG A 182 -1.40 -34.39 21.60
C ARG A 182 -1.37 -33.19 20.65
N PHE A 183 -1.63 -33.43 19.36
CA PHE A 183 -1.71 -32.37 18.35
C PHE A 183 -2.77 -31.30 18.68
N LEU A 184 -3.90 -31.70 19.29
CA LEU A 184 -5.00 -30.82 19.71
C LEU A 184 -4.91 -30.40 21.19
N GLY A 185 -3.76 -29.87 21.61
CA GLY A 185 -3.64 -29.22 22.93
C GLY A 185 -4.42 -27.90 23.01
N GLY A 186 -4.62 -27.38 24.22
CA GLY A 186 -5.44 -26.17 24.44
C GLY A 186 -4.98 -24.94 23.63
N LEU A 187 -3.67 -24.72 23.46
CA LEU A 187 -3.17 -23.61 22.63
C LEU A 187 -3.45 -23.80 21.13
N THR A 188 -3.41 -25.04 20.62
CA THR A 188 -3.79 -25.34 19.24
C THR A 188 -5.28 -25.00 19.04
N GLN A 189 -6.14 -25.36 19.98
CA GLN A 189 -7.57 -25.04 19.93
C GLN A 189 -7.82 -23.52 19.98
N VAL A 190 -7.09 -22.78 20.83
CA VAL A 190 -7.17 -21.32 20.86
C VAL A 190 -6.70 -20.71 19.54
N SER A 191 -5.63 -21.22 18.95
CA SER A 191 -5.14 -20.73 17.64
C SER A 191 -6.13 -20.97 16.51
N LEU A 192 -6.66 -22.19 16.42
CA LEU A 192 -7.68 -22.54 15.42
C LEU A 192 -8.98 -21.77 15.64
N GLY A 193 -9.41 -21.63 16.91
CA GLY A 193 -10.57 -20.83 17.28
C GLY A 193 -10.41 -19.35 16.93
N LEU A 194 -9.21 -18.78 17.11
CA LEU A 194 -8.89 -17.42 16.69
C LEU A 194 -8.92 -17.29 15.17
N LEU A 195 -8.26 -18.19 14.44
CA LEU A 195 -8.23 -18.19 12.97
C LEU A 195 -9.64 -18.29 12.38
N VAL A 196 -10.40 -19.31 12.79
CA VAL A 196 -11.76 -19.57 12.31
C VAL A 196 -12.71 -18.46 12.77
N GLY A 197 -12.62 -18.03 14.02
CA GLY A 197 -13.48 -16.98 14.58
C GLY A 197 -13.29 -15.65 13.86
N LEU A 198 -12.04 -15.24 13.58
CA LEU A 198 -11.77 -14.01 12.83
C LEU A 198 -12.28 -14.08 11.39
N HIS A 199 -12.10 -15.21 10.70
CA HIS A 199 -12.63 -15.38 9.34
C HIS A 199 -14.17 -15.43 9.33
N LEU A 200 -14.79 -16.10 10.31
CA LEU A 200 -16.24 -16.19 10.40
C LEU A 200 -16.87 -14.83 10.70
N ILE A 201 -16.36 -14.09 11.68
CA ILE A 201 -16.84 -12.75 11.99
C ILE A 201 -16.55 -11.81 10.82
N GLY A 202 -15.36 -11.89 10.23
CA GLY A 202 -14.99 -11.12 9.05
C GLY A 202 -15.90 -11.38 7.85
N TRP A 203 -16.28 -12.64 7.63
CA TRP A 203 -17.28 -13.03 6.63
C TRP A 203 -18.66 -12.44 6.95
N LEU A 204 -19.10 -12.46 8.20
CA LEU A 204 -20.37 -11.83 8.61
C LEU A 204 -20.37 -10.30 8.41
N LEU A 205 -19.22 -9.65 8.63
CA LEU A 205 -19.03 -8.23 8.34
C LEU A 205 -19.05 -7.95 6.83
N TYR A 206 -18.40 -8.82 6.04
CA TYR A 206 -18.39 -8.74 4.57
C TYR A 206 -19.80 -8.87 3.98
N LEU A 207 -20.63 -9.76 4.54
CA LEU A 207 -22.01 -9.97 4.12
C LEU A 207 -22.96 -8.82 4.51
N GLN A 208 -22.53 -7.86 5.34
CA GLN A 208 -23.37 -6.70 5.65
C GLN A 208 -23.56 -5.87 4.37
N PRO A 209 -24.81 -5.64 3.94
CA PRO A 209 -25.09 -4.92 2.71
C PRO A 209 -24.49 -3.51 2.76
N LEU A 210 -23.99 -3.05 1.62
CA LEU A 210 -23.60 -1.66 1.47
C LEU A 210 -24.83 -0.82 1.20
N GLU A 211 -24.98 0.27 1.95
CA GLU A 211 -25.98 1.29 1.64
C GLU A 211 -25.55 2.02 0.36
N THR A 212 -26.39 1.96 -0.67
CA THR A 212 -26.20 2.60 -1.98
C THR A 212 -27.33 3.59 -2.27
N PRO A 213 -27.47 4.66 -1.47
CA PRO A 213 -28.51 5.67 -1.70
C PRO A 213 -28.28 6.38 -3.04
N GLN A 214 -29.35 6.57 -3.81
CA GLN A 214 -29.26 7.08 -5.18
C GLN A 214 -28.75 8.52 -5.22
N GLU A 215 -29.02 9.32 -4.19
CA GLU A 215 -28.51 10.68 -4.01
C GLU A 215 -26.97 10.75 -3.85
N ASN A 216 -26.34 9.63 -3.48
CA ASN A 216 -24.89 9.51 -3.36
C ASN A 216 -24.25 8.78 -4.54
N ALA A 217 -25.05 8.32 -5.51
CA ALA A 217 -24.54 7.72 -6.73
C ALA A 217 -23.77 8.78 -7.55
N LEU A 218 -22.63 8.36 -8.12
CA LEU A 218 -21.81 9.17 -9.00
C LEU A 218 -21.28 8.30 -10.14
N ARG A 219 -21.64 8.62 -11.38
CA ARG A 219 -21.15 7.94 -12.58
C ARG A 219 -19.77 8.46 -12.95
N VAL A 220 -18.74 7.66 -12.68
CA VAL A 220 -17.34 8.00 -12.92
C VAL A 220 -16.82 7.25 -14.15
N GLY A 221 -16.26 8.01 -15.08
CA GLY A 221 -15.46 7.50 -16.18
C GLY A 221 -14.00 7.34 -15.79
N ILE A 222 -13.34 6.29 -16.27
CA ILE A 222 -11.90 6.04 -16.15
C ILE A 222 -11.31 5.95 -17.54
N ILE A 223 -10.17 6.62 -17.76
CA ILE A 223 -9.38 6.47 -18.99
C ILE A 223 -8.04 5.81 -18.64
N GLN A 224 -7.73 4.70 -19.28
CA GLN A 224 -6.42 4.06 -19.30
C GLN A 224 -5.73 4.36 -20.63
N GLY A 225 -4.68 5.19 -20.59
CA GLY A 225 -4.13 5.80 -21.81
C GLY A 225 -3.15 4.94 -22.59
N ASN A 226 -2.51 3.95 -21.96
CA ASN A 226 -1.48 3.10 -22.54
C ASN A 226 -0.41 3.87 -23.34
N VAL A 227 0.15 4.91 -22.72
CA VAL A 227 1.24 5.71 -23.29
C VAL A 227 2.57 5.24 -22.69
N PRO A 228 3.42 4.50 -23.42
CA PRO A 228 4.67 3.97 -22.86
C PRO A 228 5.57 5.06 -22.30
N ASN A 229 6.16 4.85 -21.13
CA ASN A 229 7.06 5.82 -20.49
C ASN A 229 8.28 6.15 -21.37
N THR A 230 8.71 5.22 -22.23
CA THR A 230 9.81 5.42 -23.19
C THR A 230 9.57 6.56 -24.18
N ILE A 231 8.31 6.86 -24.50
CA ILE A 231 7.93 7.96 -25.42
C ILE A 231 7.22 9.11 -24.70
N LYS A 232 6.77 8.91 -23.45
CA LYS A 232 5.83 9.78 -22.72
C LYS A 232 6.29 11.23 -22.61
N LEU A 233 7.60 11.47 -22.48
CA LEU A 233 8.16 12.82 -22.34
C LEU A 233 8.59 13.46 -23.69
N TYR A 234 8.35 12.78 -24.82
CA TYR A 234 8.72 13.24 -26.15
C TYR A 234 7.48 13.68 -26.96
N PRO A 235 7.66 14.46 -28.06
CA PRO A 235 6.53 14.97 -28.86
C PRO A 235 5.57 13.88 -29.36
N GLU A 236 6.09 12.68 -29.67
CA GLU A 236 5.26 11.54 -30.06
C GLU A 236 4.32 11.09 -28.93
N GLY A 237 4.86 10.91 -27.71
CA GLY A 237 4.07 10.54 -26.54
C GLY A 237 3.07 11.62 -26.16
N TRP A 238 3.42 12.90 -26.33
CA TRP A 238 2.50 14.02 -26.10
C TRP A 238 1.30 13.98 -27.04
N ARG A 239 1.55 13.77 -28.34
CA ARG A 239 0.47 13.63 -29.33
C ARG A 239 -0.42 12.44 -29.01
N LYS A 240 0.17 11.27 -28.71
CA LYS A 240 -0.59 10.07 -28.34
C LYS A 240 -1.43 10.29 -27.08
N ALA A 241 -0.86 10.93 -26.06
CA ALA A 241 -1.58 11.27 -24.83
C ALA A 241 -2.75 12.23 -25.10
N LEU A 242 -2.51 13.36 -25.78
CA LEU A 242 -3.56 14.33 -26.09
C LEU A 242 -4.68 13.70 -26.91
N GLU A 243 -4.36 12.95 -27.96
CA GLU A 243 -5.34 12.27 -28.82
C GLU A 243 -6.17 11.24 -28.04
N GLY A 244 -5.49 10.35 -27.30
CA GLY A 244 -6.14 9.28 -26.53
C GLY A 244 -7.01 9.82 -25.39
N TYR A 245 -6.47 10.71 -24.56
CA TYR A 245 -7.23 11.26 -23.43
C TYR A 245 -8.38 12.16 -23.89
N THR A 246 -8.22 12.92 -24.98
CA THR A 246 -9.33 13.74 -25.54
C THR A 246 -10.45 12.85 -26.08
N THR A 247 -10.10 11.82 -26.85
CA THR A 247 -11.08 10.88 -27.42
C THR A 247 -11.81 10.11 -26.31
N GLY A 248 -11.08 9.58 -25.32
CA GLY A 248 -11.67 8.89 -24.19
C GLY A 248 -12.58 9.79 -23.35
N TYR A 249 -12.17 11.05 -23.13
CA TYR A 249 -12.97 12.03 -22.40
C TYR A 249 -14.29 12.32 -23.12
N ILE A 250 -14.24 12.59 -24.43
CA ILE A 250 -15.43 12.84 -25.26
C ILE A 250 -16.38 11.63 -25.22
N GLY A 251 -15.86 10.43 -25.42
CA GLY A 251 -16.67 9.20 -25.42
C GLY A 251 -17.35 8.92 -24.08
N LEU A 252 -16.63 9.09 -22.97
CA LEU A 252 -17.20 8.92 -21.63
C LEU A 252 -18.22 9.99 -21.27
N ALA A 253 -17.97 11.24 -21.66
CA ALA A 253 -18.93 12.32 -21.48
C ALA A 253 -20.24 12.05 -22.25
N GLU A 254 -20.15 11.59 -23.50
CA GLU A 254 -21.32 11.20 -24.31
C GLU A 254 -22.04 9.96 -23.76
N ALA A 255 -21.31 9.04 -23.13
CA ALA A 255 -21.89 7.90 -22.42
C ALA A 255 -22.59 8.28 -21.09
N GLY A 256 -22.51 9.55 -20.69
CA GLY A 256 -23.15 10.10 -19.50
C GLY A 256 -22.33 9.97 -18.22
N ALA A 257 -21.00 10.02 -18.32
CA ALA A 257 -20.15 10.24 -17.16
C ALA A 257 -20.45 11.60 -16.52
N GLU A 258 -20.51 11.62 -15.19
CA GLU A 258 -20.63 12.84 -14.40
C GLU A 258 -19.24 13.39 -14.05
N ALA A 259 -18.25 12.53 -13.83
CA ALA A 259 -16.85 12.88 -13.60
C ALA A 259 -15.94 11.92 -14.36
N ILE A 260 -14.74 12.36 -14.77
CA ILE A 260 -13.76 11.50 -15.45
C ILE A 260 -12.41 11.56 -14.73
N LEU A 261 -11.84 10.40 -14.40
CA LEU A 261 -10.49 10.28 -13.83
C LEU A 261 -9.48 9.93 -14.93
N THR A 262 -8.37 10.66 -14.98
CA THR A 262 -7.20 10.28 -15.81
C THR A 262 -6.04 9.77 -14.95
N PRO A 263 -5.09 9.03 -15.54
CA PRO A 263 -3.95 8.46 -14.81
C PRO A 263 -2.94 9.48 -14.32
N GLU A 264 -1.97 9.02 -13.53
CA GLU A 264 -0.85 9.85 -13.06
C GLU A 264 -0.08 10.41 -14.26
N THR A 265 0.13 11.73 -14.27
CA THR A 265 0.86 12.44 -15.34
C THR A 265 0.32 12.09 -16.73
N ALA A 266 -1.01 11.89 -16.86
CA ALA A 266 -1.71 11.64 -18.12
C ALA A 266 -1.33 12.69 -19.17
N LEU A 267 -1.33 13.97 -18.77
CA LEU A 267 -0.76 15.04 -19.56
C LEU A 267 0.63 15.38 -19.00
N PRO A 268 1.73 14.97 -19.68
CA PRO A 268 3.09 15.05 -19.15
C PRO A 268 3.70 16.45 -19.32
N PHE A 269 2.91 17.50 -19.07
CA PHE A 269 3.34 18.89 -19.09
C PHE A 269 2.74 19.65 -17.90
N GLN A 270 3.30 20.83 -17.63
CA GLN A 270 2.79 21.70 -16.56
C GLN A 270 1.42 22.24 -16.95
N TRP A 271 0.41 22.03 -16.10
CA TRP A 271 -0.97 22.48 -16.33
C TRP A 271 -1.13 23.98 -16.04
N GLU A 272 -0.39 24.81 -16.77
CA GLU A 272 -0.41 26.28 -16.69
C GLU A 272 -1.34 26.87 -17.77
N GLU A 273 -1.87 28.07 -17.51
CA GLU A 273 -2.90 28.72 -18.33
C GLU A 273 -2.47 28.92 -19.80
N GLN A 274 -1.20 29.27 -20.01
CA GLN A 274 -0.59 29.51 -21.32
C GLN A 274 -0.49 28.24 -22.17
N VAL A 275 -0.42 27.06 -21.53
CA VAL A 275 -0.24 25.77 -22.19
C VAL A 275 -1.59 25.08 -22.43
N ARG A 276 -2.53 25.20 -21.49
CA ARG A 276 -3.81 24.48 -21.55
C ARG A 276 -4.81 25.04 -22.57
N GLY A 277 -4.88 26.36 -22.75
CA GLY A 277 -5.96 27.02 -23.50
C GLY A 277 -6.08 26.60 -24.97
N ASN A 278 -4.98 26.15 -25.56
CA ASN A 278 -4.93 25.71 -26.96
C ASN A 278 -4.96 24.17 -27.13
N SER A 279 -5.07 23.40 -26.05
CA SER A 279 -5.12 21.94 -26.15
C SER A 279 -6.52 21.44 -26.51
N ASP A 280 -6.60 20.45 -27.40
CA ASP A 280 -7.87 19.82 -27.77
C ASP A 280 -8.59 19.22 -26.55
N PHE A 281 -7.83 18.74 -25.57
CA PHE A 281 -8.37 18.23 -24.31
C PHE A 281 -9.10 19.33 -23.52
N TYR A 282 -8.50 20.51 -23.38
CA TYR A 282 -9.12 21.65 -22.71
C TYR A 282 -10.38 22.12 -23.43
N GLN A 283 -10.34 22.16 -24.77
CA GLN A 283 -11.52 22.51 -25.56
C GLN A 283 -12.64 21.46 -25.43
N ALA A 284 -12.29 20.18 -25.36
CA ALA A 284 -13.26 19.12 -25.12
C ALA A 284 -13.95 19.28 -23.76
N ILE A 285 -13.21 19.68 -22.70
CA ILE A 285 -13.81 19.95 -21.39
C ILE A 285 -14.89 21.03 -21.50
N LEU A 286 -14.55 22.18 -22.10
CA LEU A 286 -15.49 23.28 -22.29
C LEU A 286 -16.71 22.90 -23.12
N GLN A 287 -16.53 22.05 -24.15
CA GLN A 287 -17.61 21.62 -25.03
C GLN A 287 -18.55 20.60 -24.38
N LYS A 288 -18.00 19.66 -23.60
CA LYS A 288 -18.80 18.58 -22.97
C LYS A 288 -19.30 18.95 -21.59
N ASN A 289 -18.68 19.93 -20.93
CA ASN A 289 -19.05 20.44 -19.62
C ASN A 289 -19.09 19.33 -18.52
N VAL A 290 -18.18 18.35 -18.62
CA VAL A 290 -18.04 17.25 -17.64
C VAL A 290 -16.77 17.47 -16.80
N PRO A 291 -16.88 17.59 -15.47
CA PRO A 291 -15.70 17.71 -14.59
C PRO A 291 -14.68 16.58 -14.78
N VAL A 292 -13.40 16.91 -14.61
CA VAL A 292 -12.28 15.96 -14.77
C VAL A 292 -11.31 16.04 -13.59
N TRP A 293 -10.87 14.87 -13.13
CA TRP A 293 -9.74 14.72 -12.23
C TRP A 293 -8.50 14.37 -13.05
N LEU A 294 -7.71 15.38 -13.34
CA LEU A 294 -6.64 15.35 -14.33
C LEU A 294 -5.27 15.16 -13.70
N GLY A 295 -4.60 14.05 -14.01
CA GLY A 295 -3.18 13.87 -13.66
C GLY A 295 -2.27 14.65 -14.60
N ALA A 296 -1.48 15.57 -14.05
CA ALA A 296 -0.54 16.40 -14.80
C ALA A 296 0.60 16.91 -13.89
N PHE A 297 1.61 17.57 -14.47
CA PHE A 297 2.62 18.23 -13.66
C PHE A 297 2.10 19.57 -13.11
N GLY A 298 2.48 19.84 -11.86
CA GLY A 298 2.33 21.14 -11.22
C GLY A 298 3.67 21.78 -10.94
N LYS A 299 3.62 22.92 -10.25
CA LYS A 299 4.80 23.70 -9.89
C LYS A 299 4.65 24.22 -8.46
N LYS A 300 5.72 24.12 -7.70
CA LYS A 300 5.83 24.59 -6.31
C LYS A 300 7.28 24.97 -6.04
N GLU A 301 7.51 26.21 -5.60
CA GLU A 301 8.85 26.70 -5.21
C GLU A 301 9.92 26.48 -6.29
N GLY A 302 9.58 26.71 -7.56
CA GLY A 302 10.50 26.53 -8.69
C GLY A 302 10.74 25.07 -9.11
N ARG A 303 10.20 24.09 -8.38
CA ARG A 303 10.28 22.65 -8.71
C ARG A 303 8.95 22.13 -9.23
N SER A 304 9.01 21.09 -10.06
CA SER A 304 7.81 20.40 -10.54
C SER A 304 7.17 19.59 -9.41
N THR A 305 5.85 19.42 -9.45
CA THR A 305 5.10 18.49 -8.59
C THR A 305 4.36 17.48 -9.45
N ASN A 306 4.23 16.25 -8.95
CA ASN A 306 3.32 15.27 -9.53
C ASN A 306 1.93 15.51 -8.93
N SER A 307 0.95 15.87 -9.76
CA SER A 307 -0.30 16.46 -9.29
C SER A 307 -1.54 15.82 -9.89
N LEU A 308 -2.62 15.82 -9.10
CA LEU A 308 -3.99 15.63 -9.58
C LEU A 308 -4.74 16.96 -9.46
N TYR A 309 -5.39 17.39 -10.53
CA TYR A 309 -6.22 18.60 -10.57
C TYR A 309 -7.69 18.24 -10.61
N SER A 310 -8.54 18.90 -9.82
CA SER A 310 -9.99 18.84 -9.97
C SER A 310 -10.44 20.02 -10.81
N LEU A 311 -10.90 19.76 -12.03
CA LEU A 311 -11.46 20.76 -12.92
C LEU A 311 -12.98 20.62 -12.98
N ASN A 312 -13.72 21.73 -12.91
CA ASN A 312 -15.15 21.72 -13.19
C ASN A 312 -15.43 21.66 -14.71
N GLY A 313 -16.70 21.62 -15.11
CA GLY A 313 -17.07 21.59 -16.54
C GLY A 313 -16.72 22.87 -17.31
N GLU A 314 -16.49 23.98 -16.61
CA GLU A 314 -15.98 25.25 -17.16
C GLU A 314 -14.43 25.28 -17.24
N ALA A 315 -13.78 24.14 -16.98
CA ALA A 315 -12.33 23.95 -16.95
C ALA A 315 -11.59 24.80 -15.89
N GLU A 316 -12.30 25.29 -14.87
CA GLU A 316 -11.73 25.97 -13.72
C GLU A 316 -11.16 24.97 -12.72
N THR A 317 -9.98 25.27 -12.18
CA THR A 317 -9.34 24.44 -11.15
C THR A 317 -9.96 24.70 -9.79
N LEU A 318 -10.75 23.74 -9.29
CA LEU A 318 -11.34 23.76 -7.94
C LEU A 318 -10.32 23.38 -6.86
N ALA A 319 -9.44 22.43 -7.16
CA ALA A 319 -8.41 21.95 -6.25
C ALA A 319 -7.23 21.35 -7.00
N ARG A 320 -6.06 21.34 -6.34
CA ARG A 320 -4.86 20.60 -6.76
C ARG A 320 -4.36 19.78 -5.58
N PHE A 321 -4.03 18.53 -5.83
CA PHE A 321 -3.36 17.65 -4.89
C PHE A 321 -1.97 17.31 -5.42
N ASP A 322 -0.93 17.77 -4.74
CA ASP A 322 0.46 17.42 -5.00
C ASP A 322 0.82 16.13 -4.24
N LYS A 323 1.49 15.17 -4.90
CA LYS A 323 1.95 13.90 -4.31
C LYS A 323 2.81 14.14 -3.08
N VAL A 324 2.48 13.48 -1.96
CA VAL A 324 3.14 13.66 -0.66
C VAL A 324 4.25 12.62 -0.48
N LYS A 325 3.98 11.34 -0.77
CA LYS A 325 4.97 10.25 -0.68
C LYS A 325 5.60 10.00 -2.05
N LEU A 326 6.80 10.55 -2.24
CA LEU A 326 7.58 10.36 -3.45
C LEU A 326 8.33 9.02 -3.43
N VAL A 327 8.57 8.46 -4.61
CA VAL A 327 9.36 7.23 -4.81
C VAL A 327 10.85 7.55 -4.71
N PRO A 328 11.59 6.94 -3.76
CA PRO A 328 13.03 7.13 -3.64
C PRO A 328 13.77 6.72 -4.91
N LEU A 329 14.76 7.51 -5.34
CA LEU A 329 15.57 7.32 -6.56
C LEU A 329 14.82 7.44 -7.89
N GLY A 330 13.48 7.43 -7.88
CA GLY A 330 12.65 7.69 -9.07
C GLY A 330 12.20 9.14 -9.18
N GLU A 331 11.74 9.73 -8.07
CA GLU A 331 11.18 11.10 -8.04
C GLU A 331 12.03 12.10 -7.23
N TYR A 332 12.90 11.59 -6.36
CA TYR A 332 13.83 12.39 -5.56
C TYR A 332 15.05 11.57 -5.13
N ILE A 333 16.10 12.26 -4.68
CA ILE A 333 17.35 11.65 -4.19
C ILE A 333 17.36 11.66 -2.66
N PRO A 334 17.34 10.50 -1.99
CA PRO A 334 17.47 10.46 -0.53
C PRO A 334 18.80 11.02 -0.04
N PHE A 335 18.78 11.80 1.05
CA PHE A 335 19.96 12.39 1.70
C PHE A 335 20.82 13.28 0.80
N GLU A 336 20.20 13.94 -0.19
CA GLU A 336 20.88 14.86 -1.10
C GLU A 336 21.72 15.92 -0.37
N ASP A 337 21.20 16.53 0.69
CA ASP A 337 21.91 17.54 1.50
C ASP A 337 23.26 17.02 2.07
N ILE A 338 23.40 15.70 2.23
CA ILE A 338 24.58 15.03 2.77
C ILE A 338 25.46 14.45 1.64
N LEU A 339 24.84 13.99 0.55
CA LEU A 339 25.49 13.26 -0.54
C LEU A 339 25.75 14.12 -1.80
N GLY A 340 25.31 15.37 -1.83
CA GLY A 340 25.19 16.22 -3.03
C GLY A 340 26.41 16.23 -3.95
N ASN A 341 27.62 16.32 -3.39
CA ASN A 341 28.85 16.36 -4.20
C ASN A 341 29.21 15.05 -4.92
N VAL A 342 28.66 13.90 -4.50
CA VAL A 342 28.90 12.58 -5.12
C VAL A 342 27.76 12.22 -6.09
N VAL A 343 26.57 12.77 -5.88
CA VAL A 343 25.33 12.35 -6.57
C VAL A 343 24.98 13.20 -7.80
N ASP A 344 25.46 14.44 -7.91
CA ASP A 344 25.36 15.25 -9.14
C ASP A 344 25.94 14.55 -10.39
N ARG A 345 26.77 13.51 -10.20
CA ARG A 345 27.36 12.69 -11.26
C ARG A 345 26.58 11.40 -11.58
N LEU A 346 25.56 11.06 -10.80
CA LEU A 346 24.87 9.76 -10.85
C LEU A 346 23.37 9.85 -11.20
N SER A 347 22.74 11.03 -11.12
CA SER A 347 21.34 11.21 -11.53
C SER A 347 21.25 11.85 -12.92
N PRO A 348 20.88 11.10 -13.97
CA PRO A 348 20.55 11.67 -15.28
C PRO A 348 19.17 12.37 -15.31
N LEU A 349 18.42 12.37 -14.20
CA LEU A 349 17.10 12.99 -14.10
C LEU A 349 17.23 14.40 -13.50
N ASP A 350 17.04 15.43 -14.34
CA ASP A 350 17.00 16.86 -13.95
C ASP A 350 15.76 17.24 -13.09
N SER A 351 14.85 16.30 -12.80
CA SER A 351 13.57 16.60 -12.14
C SER A 351 13.48 16.01 -10.74
N GLN A 352 13.99 16.74 -9.75
CA GLN A 352 13.63 16.52 -8.35
C GLN A 352 12.22 17.08 -8.12
N PHE A 353 11.24 16.20 -7.91
CA PHE A 353 9.88 16.64 -7.61
C PHE A 353 9.79 17.23 -6.20
N ALA A 354 9.00 18.29 -6.05
CA ALA A 354 8.66 18.83 -4.74
C ALA A 354 7.55 18.00 -4.07
N HIS A 355 7.68 17.82 -2.76
CA HIS A 355 6.65 17.16 -1.95
C HIS A 355 5.40 18.04 -1.78
N GLY A 356 4.24 17.41 -1.90
CA GLY A 356 2.96 17.93 -1.45
C GLY A 356 2.84 18.01 0.08
N SER A 357 1.92 18.84 0.55
CA SER A 357 1.63 18.93 1.99
C SER A 357 0.73 17.78 2.46
N PRO A 358 0.97 17.15 3.61
CA PRO A 358 0.12 16.05 4.11
C PRO A 358 -1.28 16.50 4.59
N ASP A 359 -1.56 17.80 4.61
CA ASP A 359 -2.84 18.39 5.03
C ASP A 359 -3.70 18.95 3.90
N GLN A 360 -3.30 18.70 2.65
CA GLN A 360 -4.08 19.04 1.46
C GLN A 360 -5.51 18.47 1.54
N THR A 361 -6.45 19.24 0.98
CA THR A 361 -7.83 18.81 0.78
C THR A 361 -8.14 18.86 -0.70
N PHE A 362 -8.72 17.79 -1.23
CA PHE A 362 -9.11 17.73 -2.63
C PHE A 362 -10.63 17.89 -2.76
N ILE A 363 -11.05 19.06 -3.25
CA ILE A 363 -12.45 19.44 -3.39
C ILE A 363 -12.90 19.14 -4.82
N THR A 364 -14.05 18.49 -4.95
CA THR A 364 -14.71 18.19 -6.22
C THR A 364 -16.14 18.77 -6.20
N PRO A 365 -16.83 18.85 -7.35
CA PRO A 365 -18.24 19.25 -7.39
C PRO A 365 -19.18 18.40 -6.52
N TRP A 366 -18.78 17.17 -6.17
CA TRP A 366 -19.58 16.23 -5.37
C TRP A 366 -19.10 16.08 -3.92
N GLY A 367 -18.24 16.99 -3.45
CA GLY A 367 -17.67 16.93 -2.10
C GLY A 367 -16.17 16.65 -2.11
N LYS A 368 -15.62 16.32 -0.95
CA LYS A 368 -14.18 16.05 -0.81
C LYS A 368 -13.88 14.61 -1.22
N ALA A 369 -12.75 14.41 -1.89
CA ALA A 369 -12.20 13.07 -2.13
C ALA A 369 -10.91 12.89 -1.33
N ALA A 370 -10.60 11.63 -1.01
CA ALA A 370 -9.25 11.25 -0.64
C ALA A 370 -8.47 10.90 -1.91
N VAL A 371 -7.24 11.40 -2.03
CA VAL A 371 -6.38 11.16 -3.19
C VAL A 371 -5.13 10.44 -2.72
N GLY A 372 -4.67 9.46 -3.48
CA GLY A 372 -3.32 8.93 -3.36
C GLY A 372 -2.76 8.69 -4.75
N ILE A 373 -1.63 9.30 -5.07
CA ILE A 373 -1.01 9.18 -6.39
C ILE A 373 -0.02 8.01 -6.36
N CYS A 374 -0.29 6.99 -7.16
CA CYS A 374 0.60 5.84 -7.36
C CYS A 374 1.07 5.23 -6.03
N TYR A 375 2.38 5.24 -5.77
CA TYR A 375 3.07 4.68 -4.60
C TYR A 375 2.45 5.05 -3.23
N GLU A 376 1.66 6.13 -3.15
CA GLU A 376 0.92 6.52 -1.96
C GLU A 376 -0.07 5.44 -1.46
N SER A 377 -0.56 4.56 -2.35
CA SER A 377 -1.41 3.42 -1.99
C SER A 377 -0.78 2.50 -0.95
N ALA A 378 0.56 2.45 -0.82
CA ALA A 378 1.23 1.71 0.25
C ALA A 378 0.97 2.30 1.66
N TYR A 379 0.60 3.58 1.78
CA TYR A 379 0.54 4.32 3.04
C TYR A 379 -0.91 4.54 3.52
N GLY A 380 -1.50 3.57 4.22
CA GLY A 380 -2.91 3.66 4.69
C GLY A 380 -3.26 4.94 5.48
N GLU A 381 -2.32 5.42 6.31
CA GLU A 381 -2.49 6.66 7.11
C GLU A 381 -2.67 7.92 6.24
N HIS A 382 -2.23 7.87 4.99
CA HIS A 382 -2.43 8.94 4.01
C HIS A 382 -3.91 9.10 3.63
N PHE A 383 -4.59 8.01 3.33
CA PHE A 383 -6.02 7.99 3.00
C PHE A 383 -6.87 8.24 4.25
N ARG A 384 -6.51 7.59 5.36
CA ARG A 384 -7.21 7.72 6.65
C ARG A 384 -7.41 9.18 7.06
N ARG A 385 -6.36 10.00 6.97
CA ARG A 385 -6.40 11.41 7.36
C ARG A 385 -7.31 12.25 6.46
N GLN A 386 -7.35 11.96 5.17
CA GLN A 386 -8.21 12.65 4.22
C GLN A 386 -9.68 12.27 4.44
N VAL A 387 -9.96 10.99 4.66
CA VAL A 387 -11.30 10.49 4.97
C VAL A 387 -11.81 11.02 6.32
N ALA A 388 -10.95 11.08 7.34
CA ALA A 388 -11.29 11.71 8.63
C ALA A 388 -11.64 13.21 8.50
N ARG A 389 -11.19 13.88 7.43
CA ARG A 389 -11.51 15.29 7.10
C ARG A 389 -12.68 15.46 6.13
N GLY A 390 -13.41 14.37 5.88
CA GLY A 390 -14.63 14.35 5.07
C GLY A 390 -14.46 13.84 3.65
N GLY A 391 -13.36 13.15 3.31
CA GLY A 391 -13.24 12.48 2.01
C GLY A 391 -14.30 11.38 1.85
N GLU A 392 -15.14 11.48 0.81
CA GLU A 392 -16.33 10.63 0.61
C GLU A 392 -16.15 9.48 -0.37
N PHE A 393 -15.04 9.48 -1.11
CA PHE A 393 -14.57 8.43 -2.03
C PHE A 393 -13.06 8.57 -2.22
N ILE A 394 -12.42 7.58 -2.83
CA ILE A 394 -10.96 7.57 -3.06
C ILE A 394 -10.65 7.64 -4.56
N LEU A 395 -9.69 8.48 -4.94
CA LEU A 395 -9.14 8.58 -6.29
C LEU A 395 -7.66 8.17 -6.28
N VAL A 396 -7.29 7.25 -7.18
CA VAL A 396 -5.92 6.76 -7.31
C VAL A 396 -5.46 6.86 -8.77
N PRO A 397 -4.91 8.01 -9.19
CA PRO A 397 -4.17 8.09 -10.45
C PRO A 397 -2.80 7.39 -10.29
N SER A 398 -2.44 6.50 -11.21
CA SER A 398 -1.14 5.79 -11.16
C SER A 398 -0.47 5.66 -12.53
N ASN A 399 0.82 5.35 -12.51
CA ASN A 399 1.60 4.92 -13.65
C ASN A 399 2.52 3.78 -13.20
N ASP A 400 2.17 2.55 -13.58
CA ASP A 400 2.85 1.34 -13.11
C ASP A 400 3.94 0.85 -14.09
N ASP A 401 4.23 1.62 -15.12
CA ASP A 401 5.30 1.37 -16.09
C ASP A 401 6.68 1.75 -15.49
N HIS A 402 7.75 0.96 -15.58
CA HIS A 402 8.01 -0.24 -16.39
C HIS A 402 8.19 -1.51 -15.53
N TYR A 403 7.29 -1.77 -14.58
CA TYR A 403 7.46 -2.93 -13.70
C TYR A 403 6.85 -4.21 -14.28
N SER A 404 7.30 -5.37 -13.80
CA SER A 404 6.68 -6.65 -14.17
C SER A 404 5.26 -6.73 -13.60
N ALA A 405 4.41 -7.58 -14.20
CA ALA A 405 2.99 -7.76 -13.83
C ALA A 405 2.74 -8.05 -12.33
N ALA A 406 3.75 -8.51 -11.60
CA ALA A 406 3.65 -8.69 -10.15
C ALA A 406 3.51 -7.36 -9.38
N MET A 407 4.09 -6.25 -9.87
CA MET A 407 3.97 -4.95 -9.21
C MET A 407 2.55 -4.37 -9.34
N PRO A 408 1.96 -4.20 -10.55
CA PRO A 408 0.57 -3.73 -10.67
C PRO A 408 -0.42 -4.56 -9.84
N ALA A 409 -0.22 -5.89 -9.80
CA ALA A 409 -1.03 -6.80 -8.99
C ALA A 409 -0.95 -6.47 -7.48
N GLN A 410 0.27 -6.34 -6.93
CA GLN A 410 0.44 -5.93 -5.53
C GLN A 410 -0.05 -4.50 -5.25
N HIS A 411 0.08 -3.60 -6.22
CA HIS A 411 -0.40 -2.23 -6.12
C HIS A 411 -1.93 -2.20 -5.98
N HIS A 412 -2.64 -2.91 -6.87
CA HIS A 412 -4.09 -3.11 -6.76
C HIS A 412 -4.50 -3.79 -5.44
N ALA A 413 -3.72 -4.75 -4.97
CA ALA A 413 -3.94 -5.36 -3.66
C ALA A 413 -3.86 -4.35 -2.51
N LEU A 414 -2.98 -3.35 -2.58
CA LEU A 414 -2.94 -2.26 -1.59
C LEU A 414 -4.19 -1.38 -1.68
N ASP A 415 -4.64 -1.06 -2.89
CA ASP A 415 -5.84 -0.27 -3.15
C ASP A 415 -7.10 -0.91 -2.55
N VAL A 416 -7.25 -2.24 -2.68
CA VAL A 416 -8.31 -3.00 -2.02
C VAL A 416 -8.27 -2.82 -0.50
N MET A 417 -7.08 -2.83 0.11
CA MET A 417 -6.95 -2.59 1.54
C MET A 417 -7.38 -1.17 1.92
N ARG A 418 -7.00 -0.16 1.13
CA ARG A 418 -7.35 1.25 1.37
C ARG A 418 -8.87 1.46 1.29
N ALA A 419 -9.56 0.82 0.36
CA ALA A 419 -11.03 0.88 0.25
C ALA A 419 -11.71 0.36 1.54
N ILE A 420 -11.29 -0.80 2.04
CA ILE A 420 -11.86 -1.43 3.25
C ILE A 420 -11.52 -0.63 4.52
N GLU A 421 -10.26 -0.19 4.66
CA GLU A 421 -9.80 0.60 5.80
C GLU A 421 -10.67 1.84 6.05
N ASN A 422 -11.12 2.45 4.96
CA ASN A 422 -11.80 3.74 4.98
C ASN A 422 -13.33 3.64 4.80
N ASP A 423 -13.88 2.47 4.48
CA ASP A 423 -15.28 2.29 4.07
C ASP A 423 -15.63 3.24 2.90
N ARG A 424 -14.81 3.22 1.84
CA ARG A 424 -14.94 4.09 0.67
C ARG A 424 -14.84 3.30 -0.62
N ALA A 425 -15.65 3.68 -1.60
CA ALA A 425 -15.43 3.27 -2.98
C ALA A 425 -14.13 3.93 -3.50
N MET A 426 -13.39 3.19 -4.29
CA MET A 426 -12.14 3.64 -4.91
C MET A 426 -12.24 3.57 -6.43
N VAL A 427 -11.79 4.65 -7.07
CA VAL A 427 -11.62 4.77 -8.51
C VAL A 427 -10.12 4.88 -8.79
N ARG A 428 -9.56 3.86 -9.45
CA ARG A 428 -8.15 3.81 -9.84
C ARG A 428 -8.04 3.93 -11.35
N ALA A 429 -7.28 4.92 -11.81
CA ALA A 429 -6.93 5.08 -13.22
C ALA A 429 -5.42 4.95 -13.37
N THR A 430 -4.97 4.01 -14.20
CA THR A 430 -3.55 3.82 -14.46
C THR A 430 -3.23 4.04 -15.93
N ASN A 431 -1.97 4.31 -16.24
CA ASN A 431 -1.54 4.48 -17.62
C ASN A 431 -1.43 3.13 -18.35
N THR A 432 -0.64 2.19 -17.80
CA THR A 432 -0.39 0.84 -18.36
C THR A 432 -0.64 -0.29 -17.36
N GLY A 433 -0.97 0.05 -16.11
CA GLY A 433 -1.21 -0.92 -15.03
C GLY A 433 -2.66 -1.40 -14.99
N TYR A 434 -3.08 -1.86 -13.81
CA TYR A 434 -4.49 -2.18 -13.56
C TYR A 434 -5.26 -0.94 -13.15
N SER A 435 -6.15 -0.46 -14.02
CA SER A 435 -7.24 0.43 -13.65
C SER A 435 -8.38 -0.37 -13.03
N ALA A 436 -9.07 0.20 -12.04
CA ALA A 436 -10.05 -0.55 -11.26
C ALA A 436 -11.14 0.31 -10.62
N ILE A 437 -12.28 -0.33 -10.34
CA ILE A 437 -13.28 0.14 -9.40
C ILE A 437 -13.34 -0.85 -8.24
N VAL A 438 -13.13 -0.35 -7.02
CA VAL A 438 -13.19 -1.18 -5.81
C VAL A 438 -14.27 -0.64 -4.88
N ASP A 439 -15.14 -1.52 -4.38
CA ASP A 439 -16.17 -1.15 -3.41
C ASP A 439 -15.63 -1.09 -1.97
N PRO A 440 -16.36 -0.49 -1.02
CA PRO A 440 -15.96 -0.44 0.40
C PRO A 440 -15.75 -1.80 1.10
N ARG A 441 -16.23 -2.91 0.53
CA ARG A 441 -15.98 -4.28 1.05
C ARG A 441 -14.72 -4.90 0.46
N GLY A 442 -14.08 -4.23 -0.50
CA GLY A 442 -12.88 -4.68 -1.20
C GLY A 442 -13.16 -5.48 -2.48
N ASN A 443 -14.42 -5.55 -2.93
CA ASN A 443 -14.73 -6.20 -4.20
C ASN A 443 -14.21 -5.34 -5.34
N THR A 444 -13.41 -5.94 -6.22
CA THR A 444 -13.02 -5.32 -7.49
C THR A 444 -14.17 -5.51 -8.47
N LEU A 445 -14.97 -4.46 -8.67
CA LEU A 445 -16.16 -4.48 -9.52
C LEU A 445 -15.79 -4.46 -11.01
N TRP A 446 -14.66 -3.84 -11.33
CA TRP A 446 -14.04 -3.83 -12.65
C TRP A 446 -12.53 -3.75 -12.49
N LEU A 447 -11.81 -4.44 -13.37
CA LEU A 447 -10.35 -4.45 -13.48
C LEU A 447 -10.02 -4.46 -14.98
N SER A 448 -9.19 -3.53 -15.44
CA SER A 448 -8.71 -3.50 -16.83
C SER A 448 -7.67 -4.59 -17.09
N ASP A 449 -7.33 -4.79 -18.35
CA ASP A 449 -6.11 -5.50 -18.74
C ASP A 449 -4.88 -4.57 -18.61
N LEU A 450 -3.69 -5.18 -18.53
CA LEU A 450 -2.41 -4.47 -18.53
C LEU A 450 -2.05 -4.04 -19.95
N ASP A 451 -1.31 -2.93 -20.07
CA ASP A 451 -0.73 -2.46 -21.33
C ASP A 451 -1.73 -2.31 -22.49
N GLU A 452 -3.00 -2.01 -22.18
CA GLU A 452 -4.09 -1.83 -23.14
C GLU A 452 -4.75 -0.45 -22.99
N TYR A 453 -5.19 0.14 -24.10
CA TYR A 453 -6.01 1.36 -24.03
C TYR A 453 -7.45 0.97 -23.70
N GLU A 454 -7.98 1.47 -22.60
CA GLU A 454 -9.33 1.17 -22.16
C GLU A 454 -10.03 2.39 -21.58
N THR A 455 -11.35 2.44 -21.74
CA THR A 455 -12.21 3.39 -21.04
C THR A 455 -13.35 2.64 -20.38
N HIS A 456 -13.69 3.03 -19.16
CA HIS A 456 -14.74 2.36 -18.40
C HIS A 456 -15.64 3.37 -17.71
N LEU A 457 -16.94 3.11 -17.68
CA LEU A 457 -17.93 3.92 -16.99
C LEU A 457 -18.60 3.08 -15.90
N SER A 458 -18.48 3.53 -14.66
CA SER A 458 -19.06 2.84 -13.51
C SER A 458 -19.76 3.81 -12.56
N THR A 459 -20.66 3.28 -11.73
CA THR A 459 -21.29 4.07 -10.67
C THR A 459 -20.66 3.73 -9.34
N ILE A 460 -20.12 4.73 -8.66
CA ILE A 460 -19.70 4.63 -7.26
C ILE A 460 -20.73 5.29 -6.35
N TYR A 461 -20.70 4.95 -5.06
CA TYR A 461 -21.56 5.55 -4.05
C TYR A 461 -20.69 6.26 -3.01
N ARG A 462 -20.91 7.56 -2.86
CA ARG A 462 -20.23 8.40 -1.86
C ARG A 462 -20.69 8.00 -0.45
N ARG A 463 -19.75 8.02 0.51
CA ARG A 463 -19.99 7.61 1.91
C ARG A 463 -19.30 8.58 2.87
N ASP A 464 -19.91 8.88 4.00
CA ASP A 464 -19.37 9.78 5.03
C ASP A 464 -19.10 9.06 6.37
N THR A 465 -19.36 7.75 6.42
CA THR A 465 -19.10 6.87 7.57
C THR A 465 -17.64 6.91 8.01
N GLN A 466 -17.38 6.61 9.28
CA GLN A 466 -16.01 6.49 9.80
C GLN A 466 -15.82 5.15 10.52
N THR A 467 -14.95 4.31 9.94
CA THR A 467 -14.46 3.09 10.57
C THR A 467 -13.69 3.41 11.87
N LEU A 468 -13.44 2.42 12.72
CA LEU A 468 -12.62 2.63 13.92
C LEU A 468 -11.18 3.01 13.53
N TYR A 469 -10.67 2.47 12.42
CA TYR A 469 -9.39 2.87 11.86
C TYR A 469 -9.40 4.34 11.45
N VAL A 470 -10.42 4.82 10.74
CA VAL A 470 -10.53 6.25 10.38
C VAL A 470 -10.51 7.13 11.63
N ARG A 471 -11.22 6.74 12.69
CA ARG A 471 -11.33 7.49 13.94
C ARG A 471 -10.03 7.53 14.74
N TRP A 472 -9.35 6.40 14.90
CA TRP A 472 -8.27 6.24 15.89
C TRP A 472 -6.93 5.77 15.32
N GLY A 473 -6.84 5.52 14.02
CA GLY A 473 -5.65 5.00 13.36
C GLY A 473 -5.26 3.63 13.89
N ASN A 474 -3.95 3.39 14.00
CA ASN A 474 -3.38 2.12 14.47
C ASN A 474 -3.44 1.94 16.00
N TRP A 475 -4.60 2.20 16.62
CA TRP A 475 -4.78 2.20 18.08
C TRP A 475 -4.45 0.85 18.73
N LEU A 476 -4.67 -0.26 18.01
CA LEU A 476 -4.41 -1.61 18.53
C LEU A 476 -2.92 -1.79 18.87
N ASN A 477 -2.02 -1.16 18.11
CA ASN A 477 -0.58 -1.25 18.39
C ASN A 477 -0.25 -0.69 19.79
N TRP A 478 -0.86 0.44 20.16
CA TRP A 478 -0.66 1.05 21.48
C TRP A 478 -1.21 0.18 22.62
N VAL A 479 -2.37 -0.45 22.40
CA VAL A 479 -2.95 -1.38 23.38
C VAL A 479 -2.06 -2.60 23.56
N LEU A 480 -1.57 -3.20 22.46
CA LEU A 480 -0.66 -4.34 22.51
C LEU A 480 0.65 -4.01 23.23
N LEU A 481 1.24 -2.83 22.96
CA LEU A 481 2.42 -2.34 23.66
C LEU A 481 2.18 -2.15 25.15
N GLY A 482 1.05 -1.54 25.54
CA GLY A 482 0.68 -1.34 26.94
C GLY A 482 0.55 -2.67 27.69
N LEU A 483 -0.18 -3.63 27.11
CA LEU A 483 -0.35 -4.96 27.69
C LEU A 483 0.97 -5.74 27.76
N GLY A 484 1.80 -5.66 26.71
CA GLY A 484 3.14 -6.25 26.69
C GLY A 484 4.05 -5.67 27.78
N GLY A 485 4.01 -4.35 27.99
CA GLY A 485 4.73 -3.67 29.06
C GLY A 485 4.32 -4.13 30.46
N VAL A 486 3.01 -4.26 30.72
CA VAL A 486 2.48 -4.78 31.99
C VAL A 486 2.98 -6.20 32.26
N VAL A 487 2.97 -7.06 31.23
CA VAL A 487 3.47 -8.43 31.33
C VAL A 487 4.96 -8.47 31.67
N LEU A 488 5.77 -7.62 31.03
CA LEU A 488 7.21 -7.53 31.31
C LEU A 488 7.50 -7.03 32.73
N VAL A 489 6.79 -6.00 33.20
CA VAL A 489 6.95 -5.46 34.57
C VAL A 489 6.58 -6.52 35.60
N ARG A 490 5.43 -7.19 35.44
CA ARG A 490 4.99 -8.26 36.35
C ARG A 490 5.99 -9.41 36.41
N SER A 491 6.57 -9.78 35.27
CA SER A 491 7.60 -10.82 35.21
C SER A 491 8.85 -10.44 36.01
N LYS A 492 9.37 -9.22 35.81
CA LYS A 492 10.55 -8.71 36.54
C LYS A 492 10.32 -8.57 38.04
N LEU A 493 9.10 -8.21 38.47
CA LEU A 493 8.76 -8.14 39.90
C LEU A 493 8.78 -9.53 40.54
N LYS A 494 8.22 -10.55 39.88
CA LYS A 494 8.28 -11.94 40.36
C LYS A 494 9.71 -12.47 40.43
N SER A 495 10.57 -12.12 39.47
CA SER A 495 11.97 -12.55 39.49
C SER A 495 12.85 -11.85 40.53
N ARG A 496 12.36 -10.78 41.18
CA ARG A 496 13.04 -10.10 42.30
C ARG A 496 12.59 -10.60 43.67
N GLN A 497 11.43 -11.25 43.74
CA GLN A 497 10.86 -11.80 44.97
C GLN A 497 11.30 -13.25 45.24
N ASN A 498 11.73 -13.94 44.18
CA ASN A 498 12.40 -15.25 44.24
C ASN A 498 13.90 -15.05 44.07
#